data_AF-A0A229RM87-F1
#
_entry.id   AF-A0A229RM87-F1
#
_cell.length_a   1.000
_cell.length_b   1.000
_cell.length_c   1.000
_cell.angle_alpha   90.00
_cell.angle_beta   90.00
_cell.angle_gamma   90.00
#
_symmetry.space_group_name_H-M   'P 1'
#
loop_
_entity.id
_entity.type
_entity.pdbx_description
1 polymer ?
#
loop_
_entity_poly.entity_id
_entity_poly.type
_entity_poly.pdbx_seq_one_letter_code
_entity_poly.pdbx_strand_id
1 'polypeptide(L)'
;MGNVKRWPVLAGVGVVVAAAGWWIVDEMPSVDEAVAREALPGIDGHLRAWLGTSARSGADVRWVCTQKVIETRPDGERVKIGLVANCDEVAKDGDGLVTRGGFRRQPMVYLVERTPSGYHVLDRKFAEDGAGYSPSVKAMFSWIGARRVLDGTGPDDPRSLSPAAFGLPENTPVRAWR
;
A
#
# COMPACT_ATOMS: atom_id res chain seq x y z
N MET A 1 29.02 70.96 -24.94
CA MET A 1 28.08 70.45 -23.91
C MET A 1 26.90 69.77 -24.60
N GLY A 2 26.65 68.48 -24.32
CA GLY A 2 25.46 67.70 -24.71
C GLY A 2 25.31 67.45 -26.22
N ASN A 3 24.94 66.28 -26.75
CA ASN A 3 24.08 65.24 -26.21
C ASN A 3 24.40 63.92 -26.93
N VAL A 4 24.65 62.85 -26.18
CA VAL A 4 24.69 61.48 -26.68
C VAL A 4 23.26 60.96 -26.63
N LYS A 5 22.73 60.42 -27.73
CA LYS A 5 21.56 59.52 -27.65
C LYS A 5 21.80 58.28 -28.49
N ARG A 6 22.46 57.32 -27.83
CA ARG A 6 22.54 55.91 -28.19
C ARG A 6 21.12 55.39 -28.45
N TRP A 7 20.90 54.80 -29.62
CA TRP A 7 19.71 54.02 -29.92
C TRP A 7 19.70 52.73 -29.08
N PRO A 8 18.58 52.36 -28.44
CA PRO A 8 18.50 51.15 -27.66
C PRO A 8 18.33 49.93 -28.58
N VAL A 9 19.19 48.93 -28.34
CA VAL A 9 18.94 47.54 -28.71
C VAL A 9 17.76 47.05 -27.87
N LEU A 10 16.69 46.58 -28.50
CA LEU A 10 15.70 45.74 -27.83
C LEU A 10 15.62 44.41 -28.58
N ALA A 11 16.32 43.44 -28.01
CA ALA A 11 16.17 42.03 -28.27
C ALA A 11 14.71 41.64 -27.97
N GLY A 12 13.96 41.27 -29.00
CA GLY A 12 12.65 40.66 -28.85
C GLY A 12 12.82 39.26 -28.26
N VAL A 13 12.68 39.16 -26.95
CA VAL A 13 12.46 37.92 -26.21
C VAL A 13 11.12 37.35 -26.67
N GLY A 14 11.16 36.39 -27.59
CA GLY A 14 10.01 35.58 -27.95
C GLY A 14 9.71 34.61 -26.81
N VAL A 15 8.67 34.91 -26.02
CA VAL A 15 8.07 34.01 -25.04
C VAL A 15 7.39 32.86 -25.77
N VAL A 16 7.92 31.65 -25.63
CA VAL A 16 7.20 30.36 -25.75
C VAL A 16 7.96 29.44 -24.79
N VAL A 17 7.44 28.99 -23.65
CA VAL A 17 6.45 27.91 -23.51
C VAL A 17 5.88 28.01 -22.08
N ALA A 18 4.59 28.32 -21.94
CA ALA A 18 3.86 28.21 -20.66
C ALA A 18 2.64 27.28 -20.76
N ALA A 19 2.67 26.31 -21.69
CA ALA A 19 1.54 25.42 -21.95
C ALA A 19 1.87 23.92 -21.87
N ALA A 20 3.10 23.54 -21.49
CA ALA A 20 3.49 22.13 -21.32
C ALA A 20 3.34 21.62 -19.87
N GLY A 21 2.79 22.42 -18.96
CA GLY A 21 2.77 22.13 -17.53
C GLY A 21 1.56 21.34 -17.00
N TRP A 22 0.48 21.19 -17.78
CA TRP A 22 -0.79 20.62 -17.27
C TRP A 22 -1.14 19.20 -17.75
N TRP A 23 -0.39 18.64 -18.70
CA TRP A 23 -0.68 17.30 -19.26
C TRP A 23 0.20 16.18 -18.69
N ILE A 24 1.14 16.52 -17.80
CA ILE A 24 1.92 15.55 -17.02
C ILE A 24 1.41 15.59 -15.57
N VAL A 25 0.08 15.51 -15.41
CA VAL A 25 -0.45 14.99 -14.16
C VAL A 25 -0.24 13.49 -14.30
N ASP A 26 0.83 12.98 -13.68
CA ASP A 26 1.01 11.56 -13.39
C ASP A 26 -0.37 11.05 -12.95
N GLU A 27 -1.02 10.26 -13.81
CA GLU A 27 -2.32 9.69 -13.52
C GLU A 27 -2.08 8.78 -12.33
N MET A 28 -2.32 9.29 -11.12
CA MET A 28 -2.16 8.50 -9.91
C MET A 28 -3.21 7.39 -9.97
N PRO A 29 -2.87 6.15 -9.58
CA PRO A 29 -3.88 5.13 -9.48
C PRO A 29 -4.91 5.65 -8.46
N SER A 30 -6.15 5.81 -8.89
CA SER A 30 -7.17 6.42 -8.05
C SER A 30 -7.45 5.48 -6.87
N VAL A 31 -7.30 6.03 -5.66
CA VAL A 31 -7.81 5.41 -4.44
C VAL A 31 -9.05 6.19 -4.06
N ASP A 32 -10.21 5.56 -4.18
CA ASP A 32 -11.43 6.05 -3.56
C ASP A 32 -11.31 5.79 -2.05
N GLU A 33 -11.00 6.85 -1.30
CA GLU A 33 -10.78 6.79 0.14
C GLU A 33 -12.03 6.38 0.92
N ALA A 34 -13.23 6.63 0.38
CA ALA A 34 -14.47 6.20 1.05
C ALA A 34 -14.65 4.69 0.89
N VAL A 35 -14.49 4.18 -0.33
CA VAL A 35 -14.57 2.74 -0.64
C VAL A 35 -13.48 1.98 0.11
N ALA A 36 -12.24 2.47 0.08
CA ALA A 36 -11.13 1.85 0.79
C ALA A 36 -11.43 1.76 2.30
N ARG A 37 -11.84 2.87 2.93
CA ARG A 37 -12.15 2.91 4.36
C ARG A 37 -13.27 1.96 4.76
N GLU A 38 -14.31 1.83 3.93
CA GLU A 38 -15.45 0.96 4.20
C GLU A 38 -15.11 -0.52 3.95
N ALA A 39 -14.24 -0.84 2.97
CA ALA A 39 -13.84 -2.20 2.64
C ALA A 39 -12.73 -2.78 3.51
N LEU A 40 -11.81 -1.95 4.01
CA LEU A 40 -10.63 -2.39 4.77
C LEU A 40 -10.96 -3.28 5.97
N PRO A 41 -11.97 -3.01 6.82
CA PRO A 41 -12.30 -3.90 7.94
C PRO A 41 -12.67 -5.33 7.52
N GLY A 42 -13.39 -5.47 6.40
CA GLY A 42 -13.73 -6.77 5.83
C GLY A 42 -12.51 -7.51 5.27
N ILE A 43 -11.63 -6.77 4.58
CA ILE A 43 -10.36 -7.26 4.08
C ILE A 43 -9.45 -7.71 5.23
N ASP A 44 -9.35 -6.92 6.30
CA ASP A 44 -8.56 -7.24 7.51
C ASP A 44 -9.08 -8.50 8.22
N GLY A 45 -10.40 -8.67 8.29
CA GLY A 45 -11.03 -9.88 8.81
C GLY A 45 -10.65 -11.10 7.96
N HIS A 46 -10.76 -10.97 6.64
CA HIS A 46 -10.45 -12.05 5.70
C HIS A 46 -8.95 -12.43 5.70
N LEU A 47 -8.05 -11.44 5.76
CA LEU A 47 -6.61 -11.67 5.85
C LEU A 47 -6.24 -12.39 7.16
N ARG A 48 -6.79 -11.94 8.30
CA ARG A 48 -6.57 -12.59 9.60
C ARG A 48 -7.09 -14.02 9.63
N ALA A 49 -8.26 -14.29 9.05
CA ALA A 49 -8.80 -15.64 8.95
C ALA A 49 -7.84 -16.56 8.16
N TRP A 50 -7.32 -16.09 7.03
CA TRP A 50 -6.33 -16.84 6.25
C TRP A 50 -5.04 -17.12 7.03
N LEU A 51 -4.48 -16.12 7.70
CA LEU A 51 -3.30 -16.28 8.55
C LEU A 51 -3.53 -17.22 9.75
N GLY A 52 -4.76 -17.25 10.27
CA GLY A 52 -5.17 -18.18 11.32
C GLY A 52 -5.17 -19.64 10.85
N THR A 53 -5.47 -19.89 9.57
CA THR A 53 -5.44 -21.26 9.00
C THR A 53 -4.04 -21.79 8.72
N SER A 54 -3.05 -20.92 8.54
CA SER A 54 -1.66 -21.29 8.25
C SER A 54 -0.78 -21.44 9.50
N ALA A 55 -1.24 -20.98 10.66
CA ALA A 55 -0.45 -20.97 11.89
C ALA A 55 -0.74 -22.17 12.81
N ARG A 56 0.31 -22.75 13.40
CA ARG A 56 0.23 -23.43 14.70
C ARG A 56 0.03 -22.34 15.78
N SER A 57 -1.16 -21.76 15.82
CA SER A 57 -1.51 -20.68 16.73
C SER A 57 -1.60 -21.21 18.17
N GLY A 58 -0.49 -21.10 18.90
CA GLY A 58 -0.51 -21.18 20.36
C GLY A 58 -1.08 -19.88 20.96
N ALA A 59 -1.56 -19.94 22.20
CA ALA A 59 -2.21 -18.80 22.89
C ALA A 59 -1.34 -17.52 22.96
N ASP A 60 -0.02 -17.64 22.79
CA ASP A 60 0.96 -16.55 22.89
C ASP A 60 1.42 -15.97 21.53
N VAL A 61 0.82 -16.41 20.43
CA VAL A 61 1.20 -16.00 19.07
C VAL A 61 0.11 -15.11 18.45
N ARG A 62 0.50 -13.99 17.83
CA ARG A 62 -0.40 -13.07 17.12
C ARG A 62 0.19 -12.69 15.77
N TRP A 63 -0.65 -12.64 14.75
CA TRP A 63 -0.32 -12.01 13.48
C TRP A 63 -0.55 -10.51 13.56
N VAL A 64 0.49 -9.74 13.28
CA VAL A 64 0.43 -8.28 13.21
C VAL A 64 0.65 -7.88 11.77
N CYS A 65 -0.31 -7.17 11.18
CA CYS A 65 -0.29 -6.80 9.77
C CYS A 65 -0.44 -5.30 9.59
N THR A 66 0.23 -4.77 8.57
CA THR A 66 0.04 -3.43 8.04
C THR A 66 -0.30 -3.55 6.56
N GLN A 67 -1.14 -2.63 6.07
CA GLN A 67 -1.61 -2.64 4.69
C GLN A 67 -1.59 -1.24 4.11
N LYS A 68 -1.30 -1.16 2.81
CA LYS A 68 -1.36 0.08 2.04
C LYS A 68 -2.17 -0.16 0.78
N VAL A 69 -3.30 0.54 0.68
CA VAL A 69 -4.10 0.54 -0.55
C VAL A 69 -3.31 1.27 -1.63
N ILE A 70 -3.22 0.64 -2.79
CA ILE A 70 -2.52 1.15 -3.97
C ILE A 70 -3.51 1.72 -4.97
N GLU A 71 -4.64 1.04 -5.16
CA GLU A 71 -5.66 1.43 -6.13
C GLU A 71 -7.03 0.86 -5.76
N THR A 72 -8.08 1.55 -6.20
CA THR A 72 -9.45 1.05 -6.24
C THR A 72 -9.94 1.08 -7.69
N ARG A 73 -10.46 -0.03 -8.20
CA ARG A 73 -10.94 -0.11 -9.58
C ARG A 73 -12.36 -0.67 -9.63
N PRO A 74 -13.32 0.06 -10.21
CA PRO A 74 -14.66 -0.48 -10.47
C PRO A 74 -14.60 -1.74 -11.35
N ASP A 75 -15.49 -2.69 -11.07
CA ASP A 75 -15.69 -3.93 -11.83
C ASP A 75 -17.20 -4.26 -11.86
N GLY A 76 -17.94 -3.50 -12.67
CA GLY A 76 -19.42 -3.48 -12.62
C GLY A 76 -19.92 -2.96 -11.28
N GLU A 77 -20.79 -3.73 -10.61
CA GLU A 77 -21.30 -3.45 -9.26
C GLU A 77 -20.29 -3.79 -8.13
N ARG A 78 -19.11 -4.29 -8.51
CA ARG A 78 -18.04 -4.70 -7.59
C ARG A 78 -16.86 -3.75 -7.69
N VAL A 79 -15.95 -3.84 -6.73
CA VAL A 79 -14.72 -3.05 -6.72
C VAL A 79 -13.53 -3.96 -6.46
N LYS A 80 -12.47 -3.80 -7.25
CA LYS A 80 -11.16 -4.38 -6.98
C LYS A 80 -10.35 -3.42 -6.12
N ILE A 81 -9.91 -3.89 -4.96
CA ILE A 81 -9.02 -3.17 -4.05
C ILE A 81 -7.63 -3.79 -4.17
N GLY A 82 -6.73 -3.07 -4.82
CA GLY A 82 -5.32 -3.46 -4.91
C GLY A 82 -4.55 -2.90 -3.72
N LEU A 83 -3.83 -3.74 -2.99
CA LEU A 83 -3.07 -3.35 -1.81
C LEU A 83 -1.76 -4.12 -1.69
N VAL A 84 -0.86 -3.61 -0.86
CA VAL A 84 0.36 -4.31 -0.42
C VAL A 84 0.29 -4.51 1.08
N ALA A 85 0.60 -5.71 1.56
CA ALA A 85 0.60 -6.04 2.98
C ALA A 85 1.98 -6.49 3.48
N ASN A 86 2.30 -6.11 4.71
CA ASN A 86 3.35 -6.74 5.52
C ASN A 86 2.67 -7.43 6.69
N CYS A 87 3.06 -8.66 7.02
CA CYS A 87 2.56 -9.36 8.20
C CYS A 87 3.70 -10.09 8.88
N ASP A 88 3.73 -9.99 10.21
CA ASP A 88 4.66 -10.67 11.09
C ASP A 88 3.89 -11.61 12.03
N GLU A 89 4.36 -12.84 12.17
CA GLU A 89 3.96 -13.74 13.25
C GLU A 89 4.80 -13.38 14.48
N VAL A 90 4.15 -12.82 15.50
CA VAL A 90 4.80 -12.28 16.70
C VAL A 90 4.42 -13.11 17.91
N ALA A 91 5.38 -13.38 18.79
CA ALA A 91 5.16 -14.03 20.06
C ALA A 91 5.79 -13.24 21.21
N LYS A 92 5.29 -13.43 22.44
CA LYS A 92 5.98 -12.94 23.64
C LYS A 92 7.26 -13.74 23.89
N ASP A 93 8.30 -13.05 24.34
CA ASP A 93 9.59 -13.62 24.74
C ASP A 93 10.17 -12.81 25.92
N GLY A 94 9.91 -13.29 27.14
CA GLY A 94 10.21 -12.55 28.38
C GLY A 94 9.49 -11.20 28.41
N ASP A 95 10.25 -10.14 28.61
CA ASP A 95 9.76 -8.75 28.62
C ASP A 95 9.66 -8.13 27.22
N GLY A 96 9.89 -8.91 26.16
CA GLY A 96 9.91 -8.45 24.78
C GLY A 96 9.02 -9.25 23.85
N LEU A 97 9.16 -8.95 22.57
CA LEU A 97 8.47 -9.62 21.48
C LEU A 97 9.49 -10.21 20.50
N VAL A 98 9.11 -11.31 19.87
CA VAL A 98 9.91 -11.96 18.83
C VAL A 98 9.07 -12.27 17.60
N THR A 99 9.60 -11.91 16.43
CA THR A 99 9.01 -12.24 15.12
C THR A 99 9.53 -13.62 14.68
N ARG A 100 8.63 -14.59 14.50
CA ARG A 100 8.96 -15.98 14.13
C ARG A 100 8.91 -16.24 12.63
N GLY A 101 8.15 -15.43 11.91
CA GLY A 101 7.96 -15.56 10.48
C GLY A 101 7.08 -14.43 9.96
N GLY A 102 6.78 -14.47 8.67
CA GLY A 102 5.95 -13.46 8.04
C GLY A 102 6.24 -13.29 6.56
N PHE A 103 5.62 -12.27 5.98
CA PHE A 103 5.90 -11.85 4.63
C PHE A 103 6.00 -10.33 4.56
N ARG A 104 6.80 -9.88 3.59
CA ARG A 104 7.03 -8.46 3.34
C ARG A 104 6.61 -8.13 1.92
N ARG A 105 5.94 -6.99 1.78
CA ARG A 105 5.51 -6.40 0.53
C ARG A 105 4.71 -7.36 -0.35
N GLN A 106 3.84 -8.18 0.23
CA GLN A 106 2.99 -9.11 -0.50
C GLN A 106 1.90 -8.32 -1.24
N PRO A 107 1.91 -8.29 -2.58
CA PRO A 107 0.85 -7.66 -3.37
C PRO A 107 -0.41 -8.53 -3.35
N MET A 108 -1.56 -7.88 -3.20
CA MET A 108 -2.87 -8.53 -3.13
C MET A 108 -3.92 -7.71 -3.90
N VAL A 109 -4.90 -8.40 -4.48
CA VAL A 109 -6.12 -7.76 -4.99
C VAL A 109 -7.33 -8.46 -4.37
N TYR A 110 -8.19 -7.69 -3.74
CA TYR A 110 -9.48 -8.13 -3.22
C TYR A 110 -10.60 -7.70 -4.16
N LEU A 111 -11.52 -8.60 -4.47
CA LEU A 111 -12.79 -8.24 -5.09
C LEU A 111 -13.83 -8.09 -3.99
N VAL A 112 -14.45 -6.92 -3.92
CA VAL A 112 -15.48 -6.62 -2.92
C VAL A 112 -16.78 -6.20 -3.59
N GLU A 113 -17.89 -6.42 -2.91
CA GLU A 113 -19.23 -6.05 -3.35
C GLU A 113 -19.94 -5.27 -2.26
N ARG A 114 -20.73 -4.26 -2.66
CA ARG A 114 -21.45 -3.43 -1.71
C ARG A 114 -22.68 -4.15 -1.20
N THR A 115 -22.84 -4.17 0.12
CA THR A 115 -24.01 -4.71 0.82
C THR A 115 -24.61 -3.62 1.72
N PRO A 116 -25.84 -3.80 2.26
CA PRO A 116 -26.40 -2.85 3.23
C PRO A 116 -25.55 -2.65 4.49
N SER A 117 -24.72 -3.64 4.85
CA SER A 117 -23.79 -3.57 5.99
C SER A 117 -22.38 -3.06 5.63
N GLY A 118 -22.17 -2.64 4.38
CA GLY A 118 -20.88 -2.19 3.84
C GLY A 118 -20.30 -3.14 2.81
N TYR A 119 -18.99 -3.08 2.56
CA TYR A 119 -18.35 -3.95 1.56
C TYR A 119 -18.09 -5.36 2.11
N HIS A 120 -18.46 -6.36 1.33
CA HIS A 120 -18.18 -7.77 1.59
C HIS A 120 -17.10 -8.30 0.63
N VAL A 121 -16.17 -9.11 1.13
CA VAL A 121 -15.10 -9.72 0.33
C VAL A 121 -15.65 -10.93 -0.41
N LEU A 122 -15.52 -10.93 -1.74
CA LEU A 122 -15.95 -12.03 -2.61
C LEU A 122 -14.80 -12.95 -3.02
N ASP A 123 -13.65 -12.35 -3.35
CA ASP A 123 -12.48 -13.08 -3.86
C ASP A 123 -11.20 -12.34 -3.44
N ARG A 124 -10.08 -13.08 -3.48
CA ARG A 124 -8.75 -12.57 -3.18
C ARG A 124 -7.71 -13.27 -4.06
N LYS A 125 -6.81 -12.47 -4.62
CA LYS A 125 -5.63 -12.95 -5.35
C LYS A 125 -4.34 -12.45 -4.72
N PHE A 126 -3.33 -13.30 -4.71
CA PHE A 126 -1.96 -12.97 -4.33
C PHE A 126 -1.07 -13.00 -5.57
N ALA A 127 0.01 -12.22 -5.53
CA ALA A 127 1.11 -12.39 -6.46
C ALA A 127 2.00 -13.58 -6.03
N GLU A 128 2.34 -14.48 -6.96
CA GLU A 128 2.89 -15.81 -6.65
C GLU A 128 4.19 -16.17 -7.40
N ASP A 129 4.66 -15.34 -8.34
CA ASP A 129 5.75 -15.68 -9.27
C ASP A 129 7.18 -15.38 -8.75
N GLY A 130 7.42 -15.65 -7.47
CA GLY A 130 8.76 -15.59 -6.86
C GLY A 130 9.22 -14.17 -6.50
N ALA A 131 10.54 -13.97 -6.38
CA ALA A 131 11.11 -12.73 -5.87
C ALA A 131 10.75 -11.53 -6.75
N GLY A 132 10.02 -10.56 -6.18
CA GLY A 132 9.70 -9.29 -6.85
C GLY A 132 8.40 -9.30 -7.66
N TYR A 133 7.68 -10.42 -7.72
CA TYR A 133 6.26 -10.49 -8.10
C TYR A 133 5.88 -9.88 -9.47
N SER A 134 6.82 -9.69 -10.39
CA SER A 134 6.66 -8.67 -11.45
C SER A 134 5.61 -9.00 -12.51
N PRO A 135 5.64 -10.17 -13.17
CA PRO A 135 4.56 -10.58 -14.08
C PRO A 135 3.18 -10.63 -13.40
N SER A 136 3.08 -11.24 -12.22
CA SER A 136 1.80 -11.37 -11.51
C SER A 136 1.24 -10.02 -11.04
N VAL A 137 2.07 -9.10 -10.55
CA VAL A 137 1.68 -7.71 -10.23
C VAL A 137 1.15 -6.98 -11.47
N LYS A 138 1.82 -7.11 -12.62
CA LYS A 138 1.36 -6.49 -13.88
C LYS A 138 0.03 -7.06 -14.38
N ALA A 139 -0.27 -8.33 -14.09
CA ALA A 139 -1.55 -8.95 -14.42
C ALA A 139 -2.66 -8.57 -13.42
N MET A 140 -2.31 -8.35 -12.16
CA MET A 140 -3.25 -8.09 -11.09
C MET A 140 -3.65 -6.61 -10.98
N PHE A 141 -2.73 -5.67 -11.16
CA PHE A 141 -2.95 -4.23 -10.94
C PHE A 141 -3.17 -3.47 -12.26
N SER A 142 -3.62 -2.21 -12.20
CA SER A 142 -3.49 -1.32 -13.36
C SER A 142 -2.01 -1.09 -13.69
N TRP A 143 -1.71 -0.57 -14.89
CA TRP A 143 -0.32 -0.25 -15.26
C TRP A 143 0.35 0.69 -14.24
N ILE A 144 -0.38 1.72 -13.79
CA ILE A 144 0.11 2.69 -12.80
C ILE A 144 0.25 2.03 -11.42
N GLY A 145 -0.76 1.26 -11.00
CA GLY A 145 -0.73 0.55 -9.71
C GLY A 145 0.43 -0.44 -9.64
N ALA A 146 0.65 -1.21 -10.71
CA ALA A 146 1.76 -2.13 -10.85
C ALA A 146 3.10 -1.40 -10.73
N ARG A 147 3.28 -0.27 -11.42
CA ARG A 147 4.49 0.55 -11.29
C ARG A 147 4.73 0.98 -9.84
N ARG A 148 3.69 1.45 -9.13
CA ARG A 148 3.80 1.85 -7.73
C ARG A 148 4.25 0.72 -6.80
N VAL A 149 3.68 -0.48 -6.99
CA VAL A 149 4.04 -1.69 -6.22
C VAL A 149 5.49 -2.08 -6.48
N LEU A 150 5.90 -2.10 -7.75
CA LEU A 150 7.24 -2.49 -8.17
C LEU A 150 8.30 -1.47 -7.75
N ASP A 151 7.99 -0.17 -7.79
CA ASP A 151 8.91 0.92 -7.46
C ASP A 151 9.23 1.02 -5.96
N GLY A 152 8.48 0.36 -5.08
CA GLY A 152 8.79 0.47 -3.65
C GLY A 152 7.60 0.62 -2.71
N THR A 153 6.44 1.00 -3.24
CA THR A 153 5.33 1.45 -2.38
C THR A 153 4.82 0.28 -1.55
N GLY A 154 4.88 0.45 -0.23
CA GLY A 154 4.44 -0.56 0.71
C GLY A 154 3.94 0.06 2.01
N PRO A 155 3.34 -0.77 2.88
CA PRO A 155 2.89 -0.34 4.19
C PRO A 155 4.05 -0.20 5.17
N ASP A 156 3.75 0.37 6.33
CA ASP A 156 4.70 0.50 7.44
C ASP A 156 5.18 -0.88 7.94
N ASP A 157 6.23 -0.90 8.75
CA ASP A 157 6.73 -2.12 9.38
C ASP A 157 5.76 -2.60 10.47
N PRO A 158 5.21 -3.84 10.42
CA PRO A 158 4.35 -4.37 11.49
C PRO A 158 4.99 -4.38 12.87
N ARG A 159 6.33 -4.34 12.97
CA ARG A 159 7.04 -4.23 14.25
C ARG A 159 6.65 -2.99 15.04
N SER A 160 6.30 -1.88 14.37
CA SER A 160 5.87 -0.64 15.05
C SER A 160 4.53 -0.80 15.77
N LEU A 161 3.66 -1.70 15.29
CA LEU A 161 2.33 -1.95 15.88
C LEU A 161 2.32 -3.15 16.82
N SER A 162 3.41 -3.92 16.84
CA SER A 162 3.47 -5.17 17.60
C SER A 162 3.30 -4.97 19.10
N PRO A 163 3.96 -3.99 19.77
CA PRO A 163 3.72 -3.77 21.20
C PRO A 163 2.26 -3.49 21.54
N ALA A 164 1.61 -2.60 20.77
CA ALA A 164 0.19 -2.27 20.95
C ALA A 164 -0.72 -3.50 20.78
N ALA A 165 -0.41 -4.37 19.80
CA ALA A 165 -1.14 -5.62 19.59
C ALA A 165 -1.05 -6.59 20.79
N PHE A 166 -0.08 -6.42 21.67
CA PHE A 166 0.08 -7.19 22.91
C PHE A 166 -0.26 -6.40 24.18
N GLY A 167 -0.72 -5.15 24.06
CA GLY A 167 -1.01 -4.28 25.20
C GLY A 167 0.25 -3.83 25.96
N LEU A 168 1.38 -3.73 25.26
CA LEU A 168 2.69 -3.36 25.81
C LEU A 168 3.07 -1.91 25.42
N PRO A 169 3.99 -1.27 26.16
CA PRO A 169 4.51 0.05 25.82
C PRO A 169 5.16 0.10 24.43
N GLU A 170 5.07 1.23 23.73
CA GLU A 170 5.57 1.40 22.35
C GLU A 170 7.08 1.13 22.19
N ASN A 171 7.86 1.32 23.25
CA ASN A 171 9.30 1.06 23.27
C ASN A 171 9.68 -0.40 23.58
N THR A 172 8.70 -1.31 23.67
CA THR A 172 8.96 -2.73 23.90
C THR A 172 9.81 -3.30 22.74
N PRO A 173 10.94 -3.97 23.03
CA PRO A 173 11.82 -4.48 21.98
C PRO A 173 11.14 -5.60 21.19
N VAL A 174 11.20 -5.49 19.85
CA VAL A 174 10.76 -6.53 18.90
C VAL A 174 11.98 -7.08 18.17
N ARG A 175 12.31 -8.35 18.38
CA ARG A 175 13.50 -9.01 17.80
C ARG A 175 13.09 -10.00 16.71
N ALA A 176 13.97 -10.27 15.75
CA ALA A 176 13.80 -11.44 14.88
C ALA A 176 14.17 -12.71 15.66
N TRP A 177 13.41 -13.79 15.47
CA TRP A 177 13.78 -15.12 15.95
C TRP A 177 15.11 -15.53 15.30
N ARG A 178 16.03 -16.11 16.08
CA ARG A 178 17.34 -16.58 15.61
C ARG A 178 17.29 -18.04 15.20
#